data_AF-A0A9X4QMM5-F1
#
_entry.id   AF-A0A9X4QMM5-F1
#
_cell.length_a   1.000
_cell.length_b   1.000
_cell.length_c   1.000
_cell.angle_alpha   90.00
_cell.angle_beta   90.00
_cell.angle_gamma   90.00
#
_symmetry.space_group_name_H-M   'P 1'
#
loop_
_entity.id
_entity.type
_entity.pdbx_description
1 polymer ?
#
loop_
_entity_poly.entity_id
_entity_poly.type
_entity_poly.pdbx_seq_one_letter_code
_entity_poly.pdbx_strand_id
1 'polypeptide(L)'
;MMNGRSRKRLLQMYLSNFHNKFYFITDGEGWLKIGDRELYPKPGRLALMPEGVLQSYPAIYDKPYTKYWCHFTAKMFKKHLGTTPIQYVKRKRIDSVKRLLTATDLALSEIGERTGIPDTSYLSKLFKSTTGLSPTHYKMLAGRQFD
;
A
#
# COMPACT_ATOMS: atom_id res chain seq x y z
N MET A 1 -14.04 23.39 -32.99
CA MET A 1 -13.43 24.11 -31.84
C MET A 1 -14.43 24.14 -30.69
N MET A 2 -14.08 23.66 -29.49
CA MET A 2 -15.02 23.59 -28.35
C MET A 2 -15.03 24.90 -27.54
N ASN A 3 -16.21 25.30 -27.04
CA ASN A 3 -16.45 26.59 -26.37
C ASN A 3 -15.96 26.67 -24.91
N GLY A 4 -15.80 27.90 -24.40
CA GLY A 4 -15.21 28.21 -23.08
C GLY A 4 -15.96 27.69 -21.86
N ARG A 5 -17.28 27.46 -21.96
CA ARG A 5 -18.08 26.78 -20.90
C ARG A 5 -17.73 25.29 -20.81
N SER A 6 -17.55 24.62 -21.94
CA SER A 6 -17.12 23.22 -22.00
C SER A 6 -15.68 23.04 -21.49
N ARG A 7 -14.79 24.01 -21.74
CA ARG A 7 -13.43 24.02 -21.16
C ARG A 7 -13.42 24.22 -19.64
N LYS A 8 -14.25 25.13 -19.09
CA LYS A 8 -14.39 25.29 -17.63
C LYS A 8 -14.92 24.03 -16.95
N ARG A 9 -15.87 23.32 -17.57
CA ARG A 9 -16.40 22.04 -17.04
C ARG A 9 -15.37 20.91 -17.07
N LEU A 10 -14.54 20.83 -18.12
CA LEU A 10 -13.42 19.90 -18.22
C LEU A 10 -12.29 20.21 -17.22
N LEU A 11 -11.97 21.49 -17.00
CA LEU A 11 -10.98 21.91 -16.00
C LEU A 11 -11.47 21.73 -14.56
N GLN A 12 -12.78 21.84 -14.30
CA GLN A 12 -13.37 21.58 -12.99
C GLN A 12 -13.44 20.08 -12.65
N MET A 13 -13.47 19.19 -13.66
CA MET A 13 -13.20 17.76 -13.52
C MET A 13 -11.73 17.44 -13.18
N TYR A 14 -10.80 18.34 -13.47
CA TYR A 14 -9.38 18.19 -13.18
C TYR A 14 -8.96 18.67 -11.78
N LEU A 15 -9.82 19.44 -11.08
CA LEU A 15 -9.44 20.14 -9.84
C LEU A 15 -10.28 19.79 -8.60
N SER A 16 -11.00 18.66 -8.58
CA SER A 16 -11.70 18.23 -7.36
C SER A 16 -11.23 16.86 -6.86
N ASN A 17 -10.58 16.91 -5.68
CA ASN A 17 -10.24 15.82 -4.77
C ASN A 17 -9.01 14.98 -5.14
N PHE A 18 -7.84 15.51 -4.78
CA PHE A 18 -6.62 14.74 -4.53
C PHE A 18 -6.85 13.76 -3.37
N HIS A 19 -7.42 12.59 -3.67
CA HIS A 19 -7.53 11.49 -2.73
C HIS A 19 -7.12 10.20 -3.43
N ASN A 20 -6.63 9.24 -2.66
CA ASN A 20 -6.47 7.88 -3.17
C ASN A 20 -7.87 7.30 -3.39
N LYS A 21 -8.07 6.57 -4.48
CA LYS A 21 -9.36 5.99 -4.83
C LYS A 21 -9.23 4.50 -5.08
N PHE A 22 -10.21 3.74 -4.61
CA PHE A 22 -10.41 2.37 -5.03
C PHE A 22 -11.62 2.30 -5.95
N TYR A 23 -11.45 1.74 -7.14
CA TYR A 23 -12.55 1.41 -8.05
C TYR A 23 -12.75 -0.09 -8.07
N PHE A 24 -13.93 -0.55 -7.68
CA PHE A 24 -14.35 -1.94 -7.83
C PHE A 24 -15.22 -2.05 -9.07
N ILE A 25 -14.72 -2.75 -10.09
CA ILE A 25 -15.44 -2.89 -11.37
C ILE A 25 -16.48 -4.00 -11.22
N THR A 26 -17.74 -3.69 -11.51
CA THR A 26 -18.85 -4.65 -11.41
C THR A 26 -19.28 -5.18 -12.78
N ASP A 27 -19.13 -4.37 -13.82
CA ASP A 27 -19.49 -4.73 -15.20
C ASP A 27 -18.83 -3.77 -16.21
N GLY A 28 -18.87 -4.11 -17.50
CA GLY A 28 -18.35 -3.31 -18.60
C GLY A 28 -16.88 -3.60 -18.94
N GLU A 29 -16.39 -2.95 -20.00
CA GLU A 29 -15.05 -3.18 -20.56
C GLU A 29 -14.36 -1.87 -20.90
N GLY A 30 -13.02 -1.88 -20.87
CA GLY A 30 -12.21 -0.73 -21.26
C GLY A 30 -10.80 -0.73 -20.67
N TRP A 31 -10.20 0.46 -20.66
CA TRP A 31 -8.88 0.66 -20.07
C TRP A 31 -8.86 1.87 -19.14
N LEU A 32 -7.97 1.80 -18.16
CA LEU A 32 -7.63 2.86 -17.23
C LEU A 32 -6.16 3.18 -17.41
N LYS A 33 -5.83 4.41 -17.75
CA LYS A 33 -4.45 4.88 -17.67
C LYS A 33 -4.25 5.61 -16.36
N ILE A 34 -3.33 5.09 -15.55
CA ILE A 34 -2.95 5.61 -14.24
C ILE A 34 -1.46 5.95 -14.31
N GLY A 35 -1.15 7.22 -14.56
CA GLY A 35 0.20 7.65 -14.89
C GLY A 35 0.68 7.00 -16.19
N ASP A 36 1.82 6.29 -16.14
CA ASP A 36 2.39 5.59 -17.29
C ASP A 36 1.86 4.16 -17.46
N ARG A 37 1.02 3.68 -16.53
CA ARG A 37 0.49 2.32 -16.56
C ARG A 37 -0.90 2.31 -17.19
N GLU A 38 -1.08 1.44 -18.16
CA GLU A 38 -2.39 1.11 -18.72
C GLU A 38 -2.90 -0.20 -18.11
N LEU A 39 -4.13 -0.18 -17.60
CA LEU A 39 -4.77 -1.31 -16.92
C LEU A 39 -6.09 -1.64 -17.61
N TYR A 40 -6.40 -2.93 -17.72
CA TYR A 40 -7.65 -3.45 -18.26
C TYR A 40 -8.40 -4.21 -17.15
N PRO A 41 -9.04 -3.49 -16.21
CA PRO A 41 -9.69 -4.15 -15.08
C PRO A 41 -10.93 -4.92 -15.54
N LYS A 42 -11.06 -6.15 -15.04
CA LYS A 42 -12.23 -7.00 -15.28
C LYS A 42 -13.26 -6.87 -14.16
N PRO A 43 -14.54 -7.16 -14.41
CA PRO A 43 -15.53 -7.32 -13.35
C PRO A 43 -15.03 -8.20 -12.20
N GLY A 44 -15.30 -7.79 -10.97
CA GLY A 44 -14.81 -8.44 -9.75
C GLY A 44 -13.39 -8.03 -9.31
N ARG A 45 -12.74 -7.10 -10.02
CA ARG A 45 -11.39 -6.61 -9.65
C ARG A 45 -11.44 -5.21 -9.04
N LEU A 46 -10.47 -4.96 -8.15
CA LEU A 46 -10.23 -3.67 -7.51
C LEU A 46 -9.02 -2.99 -8.17
N ALA A 47 -9.16 -1.73 -8.56
CA ALA A 47 -8.08 -0.88 -9.04
C ALA A 47 -7.77 0.22 -8.02
N LEU A 48 -6.50 0.40 -7.67
CA LEU A 48 -6.01 1.51 -6.86
C LEU A 48 -5.61 2.67 -7.77
N MET A 49 -6.11 3.85 -7.45
CA MET A 49 -5.76 5.11 -8.09
C MET A 49 -5.10 6.01 -7.06
N PRO A 50 -3.77 6.19 -7.14
CA PRO A 50 -3.07 7.04 -6.18
C PRO A 50 -3.47 8.51 -6.33
N GLU A 51 -3.43 9.21 -5.21
CA GLU A 51 -3.58 10.67 -5.16
C GLU A 51 -2.51 11.36 -6.03
N GLY A 52 -2.91 12.39 -6.78
CA GLY A 52 -1.99 13.19 -7.61
C GLY A 52 -1.55 12.55 -8.92
N VAL A 53 -1.95 11.31 -9.19
CA VAL A 53 -1.64 10.63 -10.45
C VAL A 53 -2.70 10.95 -11.50
N LEU A 54 -2.25 11.39 -12.68
CA LEU A 54 -3.11 11.66 -13.83
C LEU A 54 -3.88 10.40 -14.23
N GLN A 55 -5.19 10.57 -14.40
CA GLN A 55 -6.09 9.49 -14.79
C GLN A 55 -6.75 9.84 -16.11
N SER A 56 -6.72 8.90 -17.06
CA SER A 56 -7.59 8.94 -18.22
C SER A 56 -8.28 7.60 -18.42
N TYR A 57 -9.53 7.68 -18.84
CA TYR A 57 -10.32 6.54 -19.27
C TYR A 57 -11.14 7.01 -20.47
N PRO A 58 -11.14 6.28 -21.58
CA PRO A 58 -11.99 6.60 -22.71
C PRO A 58 -13.46 6.43 -22.31
N ALA A 59 -14.33 7.28 -22.83
CA ALA A 59 -15.75 6.96 -22.92
C ALA A 59 -15.90 5.91 -24.03
N ILE A 60 -15.75 4.63 -23.71
CA ILE A 60 -16.11 3.57 -24.64
C ILE A 60 -17.64 3.48 -24.61
N TYR A 61 -18.25 3.89 -25.72
CA TYR A 61 -19.69 4.13 -25.82
C TYR A 61 -20.53 2.84 -25.88
N ASP A 62 -19.92 1.68 -26.08
CA ASP A 62 -20.65 0.41 -26.30
C ASP A 62 -20.93 -0.36 -25.00
N LYS A 63 -20.00 -0.34 -24.02
CA LYS A 63 -20.14 -1.01 -22.70
C LYS A 63 -19.40 -0.29 -21.57
N PRO A 64 -19.95 0.81 -21.02
CA PRO A 64 -19.26 1.60 -20.00
C PRO A 64 -19.04 0.78 -18.71
N TYR A 65 -17.90 1.02 -18.05
CA TYR A 65 -17.65 0.44 -16.73
C TYR A 65 -18.68 0.89 -15.69
N THR A 66 -19.35 -0.08 -15.08
CA THR A 66 -20.08 0.13 -13.82
C THR A 66 -19.11 -0.16 -12.66
N LYS A 67 -19.06 0.74 -11.68
CA LYS A 67 -18.10 0.66 -10.59
C LYS A 67 -18.60 1.28 -9.29
N TYR A 68 -18.20 0.70 -8.17
CA TYR A 68 -18.19 1.40 -6.87
C TYR A 68 -16.88 2.16 -6.70
N TRP A 69 -16.93 3.33 -6.07
CA TRP A 69 -15.73 4.09 -5.71
C TRP A 69 -15.65 4.39 -4.22
N CYS A 70 -14.43 4.31 -3.67
CA CYS A 70 -14.13 4.72 -2.31
C CYS A 70 -12.94 5.69 -2.35
N HIS A 71 -13.10 6.86 -1.73
CA HIS A 71 -12.00 7.81 -1.53
C HIS A 71 -11.41 7.63 -0.14
N PHE A 72 -10.08 7.61 -0.04
CA PHE A 72 -9.40 7.51 1.23
C PHE A 72 -8.11 8.34 1.24
N THR A 73 -7.68 8.69 2.44
CA THR A 73 -6.39 9.36 2.67
C THR A 73 -5.61 8.59 3.72
N ALA A 74 -4.28 8.64 3.64
CA ALA A 74 -3.44 8.03 4.67
C ALA A 74 -3.70 8.63 6.08
N LYS A 75 -4.25 9.85 6.16
CA LYS A 75 -4.66 10.49 7.42
C LYS A 75 -5.78 9.71 8.12
N MET A 76 -6.67 9.04 7.38
CA MET A 76 -7.71 8.17 7.96
C MET A 76 -7.10 7.02 8.76
N PHE A 77 -5.96 6.49 8.33
CA PHE A 77 -5.26 5.43 9.04
C PHE A 77 -4.80 5.90 10.42
N LYS A 78 -4.18 7.08 10.51
CA LYS A 78 -3.79 7.67 11.81
C LYS A 78 -5.01 7.98 12.67
N LYS A 79 -6.10 8.47 12.08
CA LYS A 79 -7.35 8.74 12.81
C LYS A 79 -7.93 7.48 13.45
N HIS A 80 -7.91 6.34 12.76
CA HIS A 80 -8.53 5.10 13.26
C HIS A 80 -7.59 4.19 14.04
N LEU A 81 -6.28 4.21 13.75
CA LEU A 81 -5.29 3.29 14.34
C LEU A 81 -4.23 3.99 15.20
N GLY A 82 -4.32 5.32 15.38
CA GLY A 82 -3.42 6.11 16.21
C GLY A 82 -1.99 6.25 15.69
N THR A 83 -1.67 5.66 14.52
CA THR A 83 -0.31 5.59 13.97
C THR A 83 -0.32 5.75 12.46
N THR A 84 0.82 6.06 11.82
CA THR A 84 0.87 6.12 10.36
C THR A 84 0.96 4.72 9.74
N PRO A 85 0.52 4.52 8.48
CA PRO A 85 0.67 3.22 7.81
C PRO A 85 2.10 2.68 7.83
N ILE A 86 3.09 3.56 7.62
CA ILE A 86 4.51 3.20 7.61
C ILE A 86 4.94 2.68 9.00
N GLN A 87 4.55 3.36 10.07
CA GLN A 87 4.86 2.92 11.44
C GLN A 87 4.18 1.59 11.77
N TYR A 88 2.94 1.40 11.35
CA TYR A 88 2.21 0.14 11.52
C TYR A 88 2.91 -1.02 10.83
N VAL A 89 3.27 -0.86 9.55
CA VAL A 89 3.99 -1.88 8.78
C VAL A 89 5.35 -2.18 9.41
N LYS A 90 6.11 -1.16 9.81
CA LYS A 90 7.39 -1.35 10.53
C LYS A 90 7.20 -2.21 11.77
N ARG A 91 6.22 -1.90 12.62
CA ARG A 91 5.91 -2.68 13.83
C ARG A 91 5.55 -4.14 13.48
N LYS A 92 4.65 -4.36 12.52
CA LYS A 92 4.26 -5.70 12.09
C LYS A 92 5.41 -6.51 11.51
N ARG A 93 6.32 -5.88 10.77
CA ARG A 93 7.55 -6.54 10.29
C ARG A 93 8.45 -6.93 11.46
N ILE A 94 8.68 -6.04 12.43
CA ILE A 94 9.47 -6.38 13.63
C ILE A 94 8.80 -7.51 14.44
N ASP A 95 7.48 -7.52 14.58
CA ASP A 95 6.76 -8.61 15.24
C ASP A 95 6.94 -9.95 14.50
N SER A 96 7.00 -9.95 13.17
CA SER A 96 7.36 -11.13 12.38
C SER A 96 8.80 -11.55 12.58
N VAL A 97 9.74 -10.60 12.63
CA VAL A 97 11.16 -10.86 12.89
C VAL A 97 11.34 -11.51 14.26
N LYS A 98 10.70 -10.99 15.30
CA LYS A 98 10.70 -11.59 16.65
C LYS A 98 10.28 -13.06 16.60
N ARG A 99 9.13 -13.34 15.98
CA ARG A 99 8.61 -14.71 15.86
C ARG A 99 9.58 -15.64 15.13
N LEU A 100 10.15 -15.20 14.01
CA LEU A 100 11.10 -16.03 13.24
C LEU A 100 12.41 -16.24 14.00
N LEU A 101 12.91 -15.22 14.70
CA LEU A 101 14.12 -15.34 15.53
C LEU A 101 13.95 -16.39 16.65
N THR A 102 12.77 -16.50 17.24
CA THR A 102 12.52 -17.40 18.37
C THR A 102 11.99 -18.76 17.98
N ALA A 103 11.36 -18.89 16.81
CA ALA A 103 10.74 -20.14 16.36
C ALA A 103 11.57 -20.92 15.33
N THR A 104 12.70 -20.38 14.87
CA THR A 104 13.49 -20.99 13.79
C THR A 104 15.00 -20.77 13.94
N ASP A 105 15.79 -21.55 13.20
CA ASP A 105 17.24 -21.38 13.06
C ASP A 105 17.66 -20.63 11.80
N LEU A 106 16.76 -19.85 11.23
CA LEU A 106 17.05 -19.04 10.06
C LEU A 106 18.11 -17.97 10.38
N ALA A 107 19.01 -17.75 9.42
CA ALA A 107 19.94 -16.64 9.45
C ALA A 107 19.18 -15.30 9.35
N LEU A 108 19.77 -14.24 9.92
CA LEU A 108 19.15 -12.91 9.93
C LEU A 108 18.88 -12.36 8.53
N SER A 109 19.71 -12.72 7.54
CA SER A 109 19.51 -12.39 6.12
C SER A 109 18.22 -13.00 5.57
N GLU A 110 18.01 -14.30 5.79
CA GLU A 110 16.81 -15.02 5.34
C GLU A 110 15.54 -14.49 6.03
N ILE A 111 15.64 -14.15 7.32
CA ILE A 111 14.55 -13.48 8.03
C ILE A 111 14.27 -12.10 7.42
N GLY A 112 15.30 -11.36 7.03
CA GLY A 112 15.18 -10.08 6.35
C GLY A 112 14.39 -10.19 5.06
N GLU A 113 14.74 -11.13 4.19
CA GLU A 113 14.02 -11.41 2.94
C GLU A 113 12.55 -11.73 3.19
N ARG A 114 12.25 -12.68 4.09
CA ARG A 114 10.87 -13.10 4.39
C ARG A 114 10.00 -12.01 5.01
N THR A 115 10.61 -11.04 5.68
CA THR A 115 9.90 -9.96 6.38
C THR A 115 9.87 -8.65 5.59
N GLY A 116 10.48 -8.63 4.40
CA GLY A 116 10.53 -7.44 3.53
C GLY A 116 11.50 -6.36 4.06
N ILE A 117 12.58 -6.78 4.71
CA ILE A 117 13.70 -5.95 5.20
C ILE A 117 15.02 -6.67 4.87
N PRO A 118 15.40 -6.75 3.58
CA PRO A 118 16.53 -7.57 3.12
C PRO A 118 17.90 -7.05 3.59
N ASP A 119 18.04 -5.73 3.77
CA ASP A 119 19.24 -5.14 4.36
C ASP A 119 19.36 -5.54 5.84
N THR A 120 20.30 -6.44 6.15
CA THR A 120 20.54 -6.98 7.49
C THR A 120 21.06 -5.93 8.48
N SER A 121 21.83 -4.95 8.01
CA SER A 121 22.35 -3.87 8.84
C SER A 121 21.21 -2.93 9.26
N TYR A 122 20.34 -2.59 8.31
CA TYR A 122 19.13 -1.81 8.57
C TYR A 122 18.16 -2.58 9.46
N LEU A 123 17.92 -3.86 9.18
CA LEU A 123 17.09 -4.74 9.99
C LEU A 123 17.55 -4.78 11.44
N SER A 124 18.86 -5.00 11.68
CA SER A 124 19.43 -5.05 13.03
C SER A 124 19.27 -3.72 13.77
N LYS A 125 19.55 -2.59 13.11
CA LYS A 125 19.35 -1.24 13.67
C LYS A 125 17.89 -0.98 14.01
N LEU A 126 16.97 -1.30 13.09
CA LEU A 126 15.53 -1.10 13.28
C LEU A 126 14.99 -2.01 14.39
N PHE A 127 15.43 -3.25 14.46
CA PHE A 127 15.03 -4.19 15.50
C PHE A 127 15.50 -3.70 16.87
N LYS A 128 16.76 -3.27 16.99
CA LYS A 128 17.29 -2.71 18.24
C LYS A 128 16.59 -1.44 18.67
N SER A 129 16.34 -0.50 17.76
CA SER A 129 15.61 0.73 18.12
C SER A 129 14.16 0.47 18.52
N THR A 130 13.55 -0.61 18.00
CA THR A 130 12.15 -0.96 18.30
C THR A 130 12.01 -1.81 19.57
N THR A 131 13.00 -2.66 19.88
CA THR A 131 12.90 -3.67 20.96
C THR A 131 13.84 -3.41 22.13
N GLY A 132 14.83 -2.54 21.97
CA GLY A 132 15.93 -2.32 22.93
C GLY A 132 17.06 -3.36 22.82
N LEU A 133 16.88 -4.46 22.08
CA LEU A 133 17.81 -5.59 22.01
C LEU A 133 18.30 -5.82 20.59
N SER A 134 19.53 -6.32 20.43
CA SER A 134 19.96 -6.82 19.11
C SER A 134 19.21 -8.12 18.77
N PRO A 135 19.03 -8.46 17.47
CA PRO A 135 18.42 -9.73 17.07
C PRO A 135 19.04 -10.96 17.74
N THR A 136 20.37 -11.01 17.82
CA THR A 136 21.11 -12.10 18.47
C THR A 136 20.81 -12.19 19.95
N HIS A 137 20.86 -11.05 20.66
CA HIS A 137 20.58 -11.04 22.10
C HIS A 137 19.12 -11.41 22.39
N TYR A 138 18.19 -10.95 21.55
CA TYR A 138 16.78 -11.31 21.65
C TYR A 138 16.56 -12.81 21.48
N LYS A 139 17.19 -13.44 20.48
CA LYS A 139 17.11 -14.91 20.26
C LYS A 139 17.65 -15.69 21.47
N MET A 140 18.79 -15.28 22.02
CA MET A 140 19.38 -15.94 23.20
C MET A 140 18.48 -15.90 24.43
N LEU A 141 17.84 -14.75 24.72
CA LEU A 141 16.97 -14.61 25.89
C LEU A 141 15.69 -15.43 25.76
N ALA A 142 15.15 -15.54 24.55
CA ALA A 142 13.97 -16.37 24.30
C ALA A 142 14.25 -17.87 24.45
N GLY A 143 15.45 -18.33 24.09
CA GLY A 143 15.86 -19.73 24.30
C GLY A 143 15.92 -20.11 25.79
N ARG A 144 16.42 -19.21 26.64
CA ARG A 144 16.54 -19.42 28.10
C ARG A 144 15.22 -19.48 28.86
N GLN A 145 14.08 -19.18 28.24
CA GLN A 145 12.77 -19.29 28.88
C GLN A 145 12.14 -20.69 28.73
N PHE A 146 12.79 -21.58 27.97
CA PHE A 146 12.33 -22.94 27.71
C PHE A 146 13.32 -24.02 28.19
N ASP A 147 14.38 -23.62 28.90
CA ASP A 147 15.31 -24.49 29.64
C ASP A 147 15.04 -24.38 31.15
#